data_AF-A0A425DBL7-F1
#
_entry.id   AF-A0A425DBL7-F1
#
_cell.length_a   1.000
_cell.length_b   1.000
_cell.length_c   1.000
_cell.angle_alpha   90.00
_cell.angle_beta   90.00
_cell.angle_gamma   90.00
#
_symmetry.space_group_name_H-M   'P 1'
#
loop_
_entity.id
_entity.type
_entity.pdbx_description
1 polymer ?
#
loop_
_entity_poly.entity_id
_entity_poly.type
_entity_poly.pdbx_seq_one_letter_code
_entity_poly.pdbx_strand_id
1 'polypeptide(L)'
;MRASPKANLNNDQRQSVLHLLLVCLREGKLPHGSFQFVAGKFGVTRSTIRLIWLRAQVDLNNVQRICESVALQKATWNEVSMETPDSNFMTLQSCLQEVIKAAGDNNYKIPHMGKKKLALAGKLPETVACDPTVFNDGCTRLGEEDIDKRLRVLSQEIAEALEMAEICNLLEDMGL
;
A
#
# COMPACT_ATOMS: atom_id res chain seq x y z
N MET A 1 25.81 -14.55 -2.76
CA MET A 1 25.32 -13.85 -1.55
C MET A 1 23.82 -14.08 -1.42
N ARG A 2 23.37 -14.80 -0.39
CA ARG A 2 21.95 -15.12 -0.19
C ARG A 2 21.20 -13.85 0.23
N ALA A 3 20.17 -13.47 -0.52
CA ALA A 3 19.30 -12.36 -0.15
C ALA A 3 18.53 -12.76 1.11
N SER A 4 18.77 -12.03 2.21
CA SER A 4 18.02 -12.20 3.45
C SER A 4 16.52 -11.91 3.20
N PRO A 5 15.58 -12.65 3.83
CA PRO A 5 14.15 -12.41 3.68
C PRO A 5 13.83 -10.96 4.03
N LYS A 6 13.11 -10.27 3.15
CA LYS A 6 12.67 -8.89 3.41
C LYS A 6 11.65 -8.93 4.55
N ALA A 7 12.08 -8.61 5.77
CA ALA A 7 11.18 -8.40 6.89
C ALA A 7 10.23 -7.25 6.55
N ASN A 8 8.98 -7.58 6.25
CA ASN A 8 7.94 -6.61 5.96
C ASN A 8 7.37 -6.12 7.29
N LEU A 9 7.76 -4.90 7.70
CA LEU A 9 7.18 -4.26 8.86
C LEU A 9 5.68 -4.02 8.62
N ASN A 10 4.82 -4.34 9.59
CA ASN A 10 3.39 -4.01 9.54
C ASN A 10 3.17 -2.50 9.83
N ASN A 11 1.92 -2.02 9.75
CA ASN A 11 1.63 -0.60 9.94
C ASN A 11 2.01 -0.10 11.34
N ASP A 12 1.70 -0.87 12.38
CA ASP A 12 1.97 -0.49 13.78
C ASP A 12 3.46 -0.46 14.09
N GLN A 13 4.24 -1.38 13.50
CA GLN A 13 5.69 -1.38 13.57
C GLN A 13 6.29 -0.16 12.84
N ARG A 14 5.73 0.24 11.69
CA ARG A 14 6.14 1.47 11.00
C ARG A 14 5.84 2.71 11.85
N GLN A 15 4.69 2.77 12.51
CA GLN A 15 4.35 3.86 13.45
C GLN A 15 5.30 3.89 14.65
N SER A 16 5.64 2.73 15.20
CA SER A 16 6.61 2.61 16.30
C SER A 16 8.01 3.09 15.89
N VAL A 17 8.44 2.79 14.66
CA VAL A 17 9.68 3.31 14.07
C VAL A 17 9.66 4.84 14.03
N LEU A 18 8.55 5.44 13.58
CA LEU A 18 8.41 6.89 13.49
C LEU A 18 8.42 7.56 14.87
N HIS A 19 7.67 7.02 15.82
CA HIS A 19 7.63 7.53 17.18
C HIS A 19 9.02 7.54 17.82
N LEU A 20 9.81 6.47 17.63
CA LEU A 20 11.19 6.41 18.13
C LEU A 20 12.12 7.42 17.45
N LEU A 21 11.99 7.62 16.14
CA LEU A 21 12.79 8.62 15.43
C LEU A 21 12.42 10.05 15.84
N LEU A 22 11.13 10.33 16.06
CA LEU A 22 10.65 11.62 16.56
C LEU A 22 11.16 11.90 17.99
N VAL A 23 11.18 10.89 18.87
CA VAL A 23 11.78 11.01 20.21
C VAL A 23 13.29 11.28 20.12
N CYS A 24 13.98 10.74 19.12
CA CYS A 24 15.40 11.02 18.88
C CYS A 24 15.66 12.37 18.18
N LEU A 25 14.64 13.10 17.74
CA LEU A 25 14.78 14.36 17.02
C LEU A 25 15.18 15.49 17.99
N ARG A 26 16.32 16.13 17.76
CA ARG A 26 16.75 17.32 18.52
C ARG A 26 17.01 18.47 17.56
N GLU A 27 16.44 19.64 17.84
CA GLU A 27 16.58 20.86 17.01
C GLU A 27 16.27 20.64 15.52
N GLY A 28 15.25 19.82 15.23
CA GLY A 28 14.82 19.52 13.85
C GLY A 28 15.77 18.63 13.04
N LYS A 29 16.85 18.11 13.65
CA LYS A 29 17.78 17.19 13.00
C LYS A 29 17.84 15.86 13.73
N LEU A 30 17.85 14.77 12.97
CA LEU A 30 18.11 13.45 13.53
C LEU A 30 19.61 13.31 13.81
N PRO A 31 19.99 12.90 15.03
CA PRO A 31 21.38 12.59 15.36
C PRO A 31 22.00 11.56 14.41
N HIS A 32 23.30 11.68 14.18
CA HIS A 32 24.02 10.73 13.36
C HIS A 32 23.94 9.34 14.01
N GLY A 33 23.51 8.34 13.23
CA GLY A 33 23.34 6.97 13.71
C GLY A 33 21.93 6.61 14.19
N SER A 34 20.99 7.56 14.31
CA SER A 34 19.61 7.26 14.76
C SER A 34 18.91 6.22 13.88
N PHE A 35 19.12 6.27 12.56
CA PHE A 35 18.58 5.26 11.66
C PHE A 35 19.19 3.87 11.86
N GLN A 36 20.47 3.78 12.23
CA GLN A 36 21.15 2.52 12.49
C GLN A 36 20.70 1.93 13.84
N PHE A 37 20.50 2.80 14.83
CA PHE A 37 19.99 2.42 16.15
C PHE A 37 18.58 1.86 16.07
N VAL A 38 17.67 2.56 15.39
CA VAL A 38 16.29 2.10 15.19
C VAL A 38 16.27 0.84 14.31
N ALA A 39 17.11 0.76 13.28
CA ALA A 39 17.25 -0.45 12.45
C ALA A 39 17.61 -1.69 13.28
N GLY A 40 18.55 -1.57 14.21
CA GLY A 40 18.93 -2.64 15.13
C GLY A 40 17.77 -3.11 16.02
N LYS A 41 16.93 -2.17 16.49
CA LYS A 41 15.78 -2.49 17.36
C LYS A 41 14.66 -3.27 16.64
N PHE A 42 14.50 -3.07 15.33
CA PHE A 42 13.47 -3.73 14.53
C PHE A 42 14.01 -4.85 13.64
N GLY A 43 15.31 -5.19 13.72
CA GLY A 43 15.91 -6.24 12.89
C GLY A 43 15.87 -5.96 11.38
N VAL A 44 15.74 -4.70 10.98
CA VAL A 44 15.66 -4.27 9.58
C VAL A 44 16.90 -3.50 9.16
N THR A 45 17.08 -3.27 7.86
CA THR A 45 18.20 -2.46 7.38
C THR A 45 17.98 -0.97 7.65
N ARG A 46 19.08 -0.20 7.80
CA ARG A 46 19.06 1.28 7.87
C ARG A 46 18.27 1.91 6.72
N SER A 47 18.35 1.32 5.52
CA SER A 47 17.63 1.77 4.33
C SER A 47 16.11 1.68 4.51
N THR A 48 15.61 0.62 5.17
CA THR A 48 14.18 0.46 5.48
C THR A 48 13.69 1.58 6.40
N ILE A 49 14.44 1.88 7.46
CA ILE A 49 14.10 2.96 8.39
C ILE A 49 14.16 4.33 7.69
N ARG A 50 15.17 4.56 6.83
CA ARG A 50 15.27 5.79 6.03
C ARG A 50 14.06 5.95 5.10
N LEU A 51 13.58 4.88 4.46
CA LEU A 51 12.41 4.92 3.59
C LEU A 51 11.13 5.23 4.37
N ILE A 52 10.96 4.64 5.57
CA ILE A 52 9.84 4.94 6.45
C ILE A 52 9.87 6.42 6.87
N TRP A 53 11.03 6.90 7.30
CA TRP A 53 11.22 8.30 7.69
C TRP A 53 10.98 9.27 6.53
N LEU A 54 11.49 8.99 5.32
CA LEU A 54 11.26 9.85 4.16
C LEU A 54 9.78 9.87 3.75
N ARG A 55 9.09 8.73 3.83
CA ARG A 55 7.65 8.66 3.58
C ARG A 55 6.84 9.45 4.61
N ALA A 56 7.25 9.45 5.87
CA ALA A 56 6.60 10.23 6.92
C ALA A 56 7.06 11.71 6.98
N GLN A 57 8.24 12.05 6.47
CA GLN A 57 8.68 13.44 6.33
C GLN A 57 7.88 14.20 5.28
N VAL A 58 7.32 13.49 4.29
CA VAL A 58 6.29 14.03 3.41
C VAL A 58 5.06 14.51 4.20
N ASP A 59 4.84 14.00 5.41
CA ASP A 59 3.80 14.44 6.35
C ASP A 59 4.28 15.53 7.35
N LEU A 60 5.53 15.50 7.81
CA LEU A 60 6.01 16.38 8.90
C LEU A 60 6.31 17.84 8.49
N ASN A 61 6.70 18.07 7.23
CA ASN A 61 6.88 19.43 6.69
C ASN A 61 5.61 19.96 6.02
N ASN A 62 4.57 19.15 5.94
CA ASN A 62 3.34 19.52 5.29
C ASN A 62 2.38 20.11 6.32
N VAL A 63 2.37 21.43 6.44
CA VAL A 63 1.29 22.20 7.10
C VAL A 63 -0.07 21.95 6.41
N GLN A 64 -0.10 21.21 5.30
CA GLN A 64 -1.31 20.71 4.68
C GLN A 64 -1.60 19.28 5.15
N ARG A 65 -2.43 19.17 6.19
CA ARG A 65 -3.36 18.02 6.28
C ARG A 65 -3.92 17.77 4.89
N ILE A 66 -3.81 16.55 4.38
CA ILE A 66 -4.56 16.15 3.20
C ILE A 66 -6.04 16.38 3.54
N CYS A 67 -6.62 17.40 2.91
CA CYS A 67 -8.00 17.87 3.02
C CYS A 67 -8.43 18.49 4.37
N GLU A 68 -8.30 19.82 4.48
CA GLU A 68 -9.12 20.61 5.43
C GLU A 68 -10.13 21.53 4.71
N SER A 69 -10.01 21.74 3.39
CA SER A 69 -10.94 22.58 2.61
C SER A 69 -10.99 22.24 1.12
N VAL A 70 -12.20 22.13 0.57
CA VAL A 70 -12.47 21.94 -0.87
C VAL A 70 -11.88 23.07 -1.72
N ALA A 71 -11.78 24.29 -1.17
CA ALA A 71 -11.22 25.44 -1.87
C ALA A 71 -9.71 25.32 -2.06
N LEU A 72 -8.99 24.88 -1.02
CA LEU A 72 -7.55 24.65 -1.09
C LEU A 72 -7.22 23.45 -2.00
N GLN A 73 -8.07 22.44 -1.99
CA GLN A 73 -7.97 21.30 -2.91
C GLN A 73 -8.15 21.75 -4.37
N LYS A 74 -9.15 22.59 -4.67
CA LYS A 74 -9.32 23.14 -6.04
C LYS A 74 -8.13 24.00 -6.47
N ALA A 75 -7.61 24.84 -5.58
CA ALA A 75 -6.46 25.68 -5.88
C ALA A 75 -5.20 24.84 -6.17
N THR A 76 -4.92 23.83 -5.34
CA THR A 76 -3.80 22.90 -5.56
C THR A 76 -3.99 22.06 -6.83
N TRP A 77 -5.20 21.62 -7.17
CA TRP A 77 -5.48 20.95 -8.45
C TRP A 77 -5.24 21.85 -9.67
N ASN A 78 -5.51 23.15 -9.57
CA ASN A 78 -5.24 24.09 -10.67
C ASN A 78 -3.74 24.33 -10.89
N GLU A 79 -2.90 24.13 -9.87
CA GLU A 79 -1.44 24.22 -9.96
C GLU A 79 -0.79 22.92 -10.44
N VAL A 80 -1.50 21.79 -10.39
CA VAL A 80 -1.02 20.50 -10.88
C VAL A 80 -1.09 20.46 -12.40
N SER A 81 0.06 20.36 -13.06
CA SER A 81 0.14 20.10 -14.51
C SER A 81 -0.64 18.84 -14.89
N MET A 82 -1.50 18.94 -15.92
CA MET A 82 -2.32 17.84 -16.45
C MET A 82 -1.51 16.60 -16.85
N GLU A 83 -0.21 16.76 -17.12
CA GLU A 83 0.70 15.65 -17.38
C GLU A 83 0.75 14.62 -16.23
N THR A 84 0.51 15.06 -14.99
CA THR A 84 0.60 14.19 -13.80
C THR A 84 -0.67 13.35 -13.60
N PRO A 85 -1.89 13.91 -13.60
CA PRO A 85 -3.12 13.13 -13.62
C PRO A 85 -3.20 12.16 -14.80
N ASP A 86 -2.89 12.58 -16.02
CA ASP A 86 -2.97 11.72 -17.20
C ASP A 86 -2.02 10.53 -17.11
N SER A 87 -0.78 10.79 -16.68
CA SER A 87 0.20 9.72 -16.46
C SER A 87 -0.26 8.74 -15.37
N ASN A 88 -0.88 9.23 -14.30
CA ASN A 88 -1.40 8.40 -13.22
C ASN A 88 -2.58 7.55 -13.69
N PHE A 89 -3.56 8.15 -14.38
CA PHE A 89 -4.70 7.43 -14.97
C PHE A 89 -4.25 6.35 -15.95
N MET A 90 -3.31 6.65 -16.85
CA MET A 90 -2.77 5.65 -17.78
C MET A 90 -2.05 4.51 -17.07
N THR A 91 -1.36 4.81 -15.97
CA THR A 91 -0.73 3.77 -15.13
C THR A 91 -1.79 2.89 -14.47
N LEU A 92 -2.81 3.49 -13.87
CA LEU A 92 -3.90 2.78 -13.21
C LEU A 92 -4.63 1.86 -14.18
N GLN A 93 -5.01 2.38 -15.36
CA GLN A 93 -5.67 1.57 -16.40
C GLN A 93 -4.79 0.38 -16.82
N SER A 94 -3.49 0.59 -16.99
CA SER A 94 -2.55 -0.50 -17.34
C SER A 94 -2.43 -1.54 -16.22
N CYS A 95 -2.35 -1.09 -14.96
CA CYS A 95 -2.28 -1.99 -13.81
C CYS A 95 -3.56 -2.82 -13.66
N LEU A 96 -4.75 -2.25 -13.89
CA LEU A 96 -6.01 -2.98 -13.79
C LEU A 96 -6.06 -4.16 -14.78
N GLN A 97 -5.50 -4.01 -15.98
CA GLN A 97 -5.40 -5.13 -16.92
C GLN A 97 -4.48 -6.25 -16.40
N GLU A 98 -3.36 -5.89 -15.78
CA GLU A 98 -2.46 -6.88 -15.19
C GLU A 98 -3.07 -7.58 -13.98
N VAL A 99 -3.89 -6.88 -13.17
CA VAL A 99 -4.67 -7.49 -12.08
C VAL A 99 -5.60 -8.57 -12.63
N ILE A 100 -6.30 -8.29 -13.72
CA ILE A 100 -7.20 -9.27 -14.35
C ILE A 100 -6.38 -10.48 -14.86
N LYS A 101 -5.26 -10.25 -15.56
CA LYS A 101 -4.36 -11.32 -16.03
C LYS A 101 -3.77 -12.15 -14.88
N ALA A 102 -3.52 -11.51 -13.74
CA ALA A 102 -2.98 -12.13 -12.54
C ALA A 102 -4.07 -12.69 -11.60
N ALA A 103 -5.33 -12.81 -12.06
CA ALA A 103 -6.43 -13.38 -11.26
C ALA A 103 -6.70 -12.63 -9.94
N GLY A 104 -6.49 -11.32 -9.91
CA GLY A 104 -6.62 -10.51 -8.69
C GLY A 104 -5.34 -10.42 -7.85
N ASP A 105 -4.25 -11.09 -8.22
CA ASP A 105 -2.97 -10.99 -7.52
C ASP A 105 -2.30 -9.62 -7.79
N ASN A 106 -1.51 -9.16 -6.82
CA ASN A 106 -0.68 -7.96 -6.90
C ASN A 106 0.76 -8.26 -7.37
N ASN A 107 1.09 -9.54 -7.62
CA ASN A 107 2.40 -9.96 -8.09
C ASN A 107 2.60 -9.74 -9.61
N TYR A 108 2.41 -8.49 -10.06
CA TYR A 108 2.71 -8.07 -11.42
C TYR A 108 3.71 -6.91 -11.43
N LYS A 109 4.42 -6.77 -12.54
CA LYS A 109 5.28 -5.59 -12.76
C LYS A 109 4.41 -4.46 -13.28
N ILE A 110 4.61 -3.25 -12.75
CA ILE A 110 3.92 -2.06 -13.25
C ILE A 110 4.24 -1.91 -14.75
N PRO A 111 3.22 -1.92 -15.64
CA PRO A 111 3.45 -1.77 -17.07
C PRO A 111 4.00 -0.39 -17.41
N HIS A 112 5.07 -0.36 -18.20
CA HIS A 112 5.68 0.87 -18.69
C HIS A 112 5.33 1.09 -20.16
N MET A 113 4.47 2.07 -20.47
CA MET A 113 4.07 2.44 -21.84
C MET A 113 4.73 3.72 -22.37
N GLY A 114 5.79 4.21 -21.72
CA GLY A 114 6.52 5.39 -22.20
C GLY A 114 5.71 6.70 -22.20
N LYS A 115 4.81 6.87 -21.23
CA LYS A 115 3.84 7.98 -21.11
C LYS A 115 4.42 9.37 -21.42
N LYS A 116 5.59 9.70 -20.85
CA LYS A 116 6.29 10.99 -21.09
C LYS A 116 6.65 11.20 -22.57
N LYS A 117 7.12 10.15 -23.25
CA LYS A 117 7.49 10.21 -24.67
C LYS A 117 6.26 10.39 -25.56
N LEU A 118 5.15 9.73 -25.21
CA LEU A 118 3.88 9.85 -25.94
C LEU A 118 3.21 11.22 -25.71
N ALA A 119 3.23 11.72 -24.48
CA ALA A 119 2.73 13.05 -24.14
C ALA A 119 3.50 14.15 -24.88
N LEU A 120 4.84 14.09 -24.89
CA LEU A 120 5.68 15.03 -25.64
C LEU A 120 5.40 15.01 -27.14
N ALA A 121 5.01 13.85 -27.67
CA ALA A 121 4.64 13.69 -29.08
C ALA A 121 3.16 14.03 -29.37
N GLY A 122 2.37 14.42 -28.37
CA GLY A 122 0.93 14.67 -28.51
C GLY A 122 0.10 13.42 -28.85
N LYS A 123 0.63 12.22 -28.57
CA LYS A 123 0.03 10.91 -28.93
C LYS A 123 -0.31 10.07 -27.70
N LEU A 124 -0.52 10.70 -26.54
CA LEU A 124 -0.94 9.98 -25.36
C LEU A 124 -2.40 9.52 -25.55
N PRO A 125 -2.70 8.22 -25.47
CA PRO A 125 -4.07 7.75 -25.55
C PRO A 125 -4.90 8.27 -24.37
N GLU A 126 -6.17 8.58 -24.59
CA GLU A 126 -7.12 8.95 -23.53
C GLU A 126 -7.60 7.71 -22.74
N THR A 127 -7.51 6.52 -23.34
CA THR A 127 -7.85 5.25 -22.70
C THR A 127 -6.93 4.14 -23.20
N VAL A 128 -6.47 3.29 -22.28
CA VAL A 128 -5.73 2.06 -22.61
C VAL A 128 -6.72 0.99 -23.05
N ALA A 129 -6.59 0.51 -24.29
CA ALA A 129 -7.42 -0.59 -24.80
C ALA A 129 -7.20 -1.85 -23.96
N CYS A 130 -8.30 -2.48 -23.52
CA CYS A 130 -8.27 -3.77 -22.85
C CYS A 130 -8.50 -4.88 -23.89
N ASP A 131 -7.70 -5.94 -23.84
CA ASP A 131 -7.90 -7.11 -24.68
C ASP A 131 -9.24 -7.80 -24.31
N PRO A 132 -10.16 -8.02 -25.27
CA PRO A 132 -11.44 -8.68 -25.01
C PRO A 132 -11.30 -10.06 -24.34
N THR A 133 -10.22 -10.78 -24.63
CA THR A 133 -9.95 -12.09 -24.02
C THR A 133 -9.68 -11.96 -22.52
N VAL A 134 -8.84 -11.00 -22.13
CA VAL A 134 -8.52 -10.69 -20.73
C VAL A 134 -9.78 -10.26 -19.98
N PHE A 135 -10.59 -9.41 -20.59
CA PHE A 135 -11.85 -8.98 -19.98
C PHE A 135 -12.81 -10.16 -19.76
N ASN A 136 -13.01 -10.99 -20.79
CA ASN A 136 -13.92 -12.13 -20.72
C ASN A 136 -13.44 -13.18 -19.69
N ASP A 137 -12.13 -13.45 -19.62
CA ASP A 137 -11.53 -14.32 -18.60
C ASP A 137 -11.81 -13.79 -17.19
N GLY A 138 -11.71 -12.47 -16.99
CA GLY A 138 -12.07 -11.83 -15.73
C GLY A 138 -13.53 -12.03 -15.37
N CYS A 139 -14.44 -11.83 -16.31
CA CYS A 139 -15.88 -12.07 -16.11
C CYS A 139 -16.20 -13.53 -15.78
N THR A 140 -15.56 -14.49 -16.47
CA THR A 140 -15.73 -15.92 -16.19
C THR A 140 -15.31 -16.25 -14.76
N ARG A 141 -14.12 -15.81 -14.33
CA ARG A 141 -13.62 -16.04 -12.96
C ARG A 141 -14.53 -15.44 -11.89
N LEU A 142 -15.05 -14.24 -12.13
CA LEU A 142 -16.00 -13.60 -11.21
C LEU A 142 -17.33 -14.35 -11.14
N GLY A 143 -17.75 -15.01 -12.22
CA GLY A 143 -18.96 -15.83 -12.26
C GLY A 143 -18.80 -17.22 -11.66
N GLU A 144 -17.59 -17.77 -11.65
CA GLU A 144 -17.27 -19.08 -11.05
C GLU A 144 -17.21 -19.02 -9.51
N GLU A 145 -16.94 -17.84 -8.94
CA GLU A 145 -16.79 -17.67 -7.51
C GLU A 145 -18.15 -17.63 -6.80
N ASP A 146 -18.50 -18.73 -6.11
CA ASP A 146 -19.65 -18.78 -5.22
C ASP A 146 -19.36 -18.03 -3.91
N ILE A 147 -19.62 -16.72 -3.94
CA ILE A 147 -19.44 -15.81 -2.81
C ILE A 147 -20.24 -16.26 -1.60
N ASP A 148 -21.46 -16.78 -1.81
CA ASP A 148 -22.32 -17.25 -0.72
C ASP A 148 -21.70 -18.45 -0.01
N LYS A 149 -21.13 -19.40 -0.76
CA LYS A 149 -20.39 -20.51 -0.20
C LYS A 149 -19.16 -20.02 0.58
N ARG A 150 -18.40 -19.08 0.02
CA ARG A 150 -17.20 -18.54 0.68
C ARG A 150 -17.54 -17.79 1.97
N LEU A 151 -18.64 -17.03 1.98
CA LEU A 151 -19.17 -16.34 3.16
C LEU A 151 -19.59 -17.33 4.25
N ARG A 152 -20.26 -18.45 3.87
CA ARG A 152 -20.63 -19.50 4.82
C ARG A 152 -19.41 -20.16 5.46
N VAL A 153 -18.38 -20.47 4.66
CA VAL A 153 -17.13 -21.04 5.16
C VAL A 153 -16.44 -20.08 6.15
N LEU A 154 -16.30 -18.80 5.79
CA LEU A 154 -15.74 -17.79 6.69
C LEU A 154 -16.55 -17.62 7.98
N SER A 155 -17.88 -17.65 7.89
CA SER A 155 -18.74 -17.58 9.07
C SER A 155 -18.52 -18.76 10.02
N GLN A 156 -18.30 -19.96 9.48
CA GLN A 156 -18.02 -21.16 10.25
C GLN A 156 -16.64 -21.07 10.92
N GLU A 157 -15.61 -20.65 10.18
CA GLU A 157 -14.26 -20.46 10.72
C GLU A 157 -14.24 -19.43 11.87
N ILE A 158 -15.00 -18.34 11.75
CA ILE A 158 -15.14 -17.34 12.81
C ILE A 158 -15.83 -17.94 14.05
N ALA A 159 -16.91 -18.71 13.85
CA ALA A 159 -17.61 -19.35 14.96
C ALA A 159 -16.70 -20.31 15.74
N GLU A 160 -15.95 -21.17 15.03
CA GLU A 160 -14.97 -22.09 15.64
C GLU A 160 -13.86 -21.34 16.39
N ALA A 161 -13.37 -20.23 15.84
CA ALA A 161 -12.37 -19.40 16.51
C ALA A 161 -12.92 -18.74 17.79
N LEU A 162 -14.19 -18.32 17.79
CA LEU A 162 -14.85 -17.75 18.96
C LEU A 162 -15.09 -18.82 20.04
N GLU A 163 -15.54 -20.02 19.66
CA GLU A 163 -15.70 -21.14 20.59
C GLU A 163 -14.37 -21.50 21.26
N MET A 164 -13.28 -21.57 20.50
CA MET A 164 -11.95 -21.80 21.06
C MET A 164 -11.50 -20.67 22.00
N ALA A 165 -11.82 -19.41 21.68
CA ALA A 165 -11.51 -18.28 22.55
C ALA A 165 -12.29 -18.35 23.87
N GLU A 166 -13.57 -18.73 23.83
CA GLU A 166 -14.39 -18.94 25.03
C GLU A 166 -13.84 -20.06 25.92
N ILE A 167 -13.40 -21.17 25.33
CA ILE A 167 -12.76 -22.27 26.07
C ILE A 167 -11.46 -21.79 26.72
N CYS A 168 -10.62 -21.06 25.99
CA CYS A 168 -9.37 -20.50 26.54
C CYS A 168 -9.64 -19.55 27.72
N ASN A 169 -10.62 -18.65 27.58
CA ASN A 169 -10.99 -17.72 28.65
C ASN A 169 -11.48 -18.46 29.91
N LEU A 170 -12.27 -19.54 29.73
CA LEU A 170 -12.72 -20.37 30.86
C LEU A 170 -11.57 -21.08 31.57
N LEU A 171 -10.57 -21.56 30.83
CA LEU A 171 -9.38 -22.18 31.44
C LEU A 171 -8.56 -21.16 32.24
N GLU A 172 -8.39 -19.95 31.70
CA GLU A 172 -7.69 -18.85 32.38
C GLU A 172 -8.41 -18.44 33.69
N ASP A 173 -9.75 -18.33 33.67
CA ASP A 173 -10.56 -18.02 34.86
C ASP A 173 -10.49 -19.10 35.94
N MET A 174 -10.24 -20.36 35.55
CA MET A 174 -10.02 -21.47 36.49
C MET A 174 -8.58 -21.53 37.04
N GLY A 175 -7.67 -20.67 36.58
CA GLY A 175 -6.29 -20.59 37.07
C GLY A 175 -5.39 -21.72 36.57
N LEU A 176 -5.71 -22.33 35.42
CA LEU A 176 -4.84 -23.25 34.66
C LEU A 176 -4.01 -22.49 33.63
#